data_AF-A5Y3H6-F1
#
_entry.id   AF-A5Y3H6-F1
#
_cell.length_a   1.000
_cell.length_b   1.000
_cell.length_c   1.000
_cell.angle_alpha   90.00
_cell.angle_beta   90.00
_cell.angle_gamma   90.00
#
_symmetry.space_group_name_H-M   'P 1'
#
loop_
_entity.id
_entity.type
_entity.pdbx_description
1 polymer ?
#
loop_
_entity_poly.entity_id
_entity_poly.type
_entity_poly.pdbx_seq_one_letter_code
_entity_poly.pdbx_strand_id
1 'polypeptide(L)'
;NYFHAFIDGVDFVFIDAPLFRHRQNDIYGGSRQEILKRMILFCKVAVEVPWHVPCGGVCYGDGNLVFIANDWHTALLPVYLKAYYRDHGLMQYTRSILVIHNIAHQ
;
A
#
# COMPACT_ATOMS: atom_id res chain seq x y z
N ASN A 1 -1.63 8.33 -11.38
CA ASN A 1 -3.05 8.68 -11.16
C ASN A 1 -3.66 7.67 -10.21
N TYR A 2 -4.82 7.98 -9.66
CA TYR A 2 -5.58 7.09 -8.78
C TYR A 2 -7.07 7.26 -9.04
N PHE A 3 -7.85 6.26 -8.65
CA PHE A 3 -9.30 6.37 -8.51
C PHE A 3 -9.65 6.39 -7.03
N HIS A 4 -10.68 7.15 -6.67
CA HIS A 4 -11.14 7.27 -5.29
C HIS A 4 -12.66 7.14 -5.23
N ALA A 5 -13.14 6.43 -4.21
CA ALA A 5 -14.55 6.31 -3.88
C ALA A 5 -14.71 6.36 -2.36
N PHE A 6 -15.74 7.06 -1.88
CA PHE A 6 -16.13 7.07 -0.48
C PHE A 6 -17.43 6.29 -0.32
N ILE A 7 -17.37 5.15 0.37
CA ILE A 7 -18.49 4.20 0.50
C ILE A 7 -18.57 3.77 1.96
N ASP A 8 -19.76 3.87 2.56
CA ASP A 8 -20.05 3.42 3.93
C ASP A 8 -19.04 3.91 5.00
N GLY A 9 -18.57 5.15 4.87
CA GLY A 9 -17.62 5.75 5.81
C GLY A 9 -16.15 5.39 5.55
N VAL A 10 -15.84 4.76 4.41
CA VAL A 10 -14.49 4.30 4.06
C VAL A 10 -14.04 4.90 2.73
N ASP A 11 -12.82 5.44 2.72
CA ASP A 11 -12.13 5.85 1.49
C ASP A 11 -11.44 4.67 0.82
N PHE A 12 -11.90 4.32 -0.37
CA PHE A 12 -11.28 3.35 -1.25
C PHE A 12 -10.38 4.06 -2.25
N VAL A 13 -9.09 3.76 -2.22
CA VAL A 13 -8.10 4.35 -3.13
C VAL A 13 -7.52 3.24 -4.01
N PHE A 14 -7.67 3.37 -5.32
CA PHE A 14 -7.12 2.44 -6.30
C PHE A 14 -5.98 3.09 -7.09
N ILE A 15 -4.85 2.41 -7.18
CA ILE A 15 -3.68 2.89 -7.91
C ILE A 15 -3.88 2.62 -9.40
N ASP A 16 -3.87 3.67 -10.22
CA ASP A 16 -3.78 3.53 -11.67
C ASP A 16 -2.31 3.56 -12.12
N ALA A 17 -1.78 2.38 -12.41
CA ALA A 17 -0.47 2.23 -13.02
C ALA A 17 -0.50 1.15 -14.11
N PRO A 18 0.26 1.33 -15.22
CA PRO A 18 0.32 0.35 -16.31
C PRO A 18 0.65 -1.08 -15.86
N LEU A 19 1.44 -1.22 -14.79
CA LEU A 19 1.81 -2.52 -14.24
C LEU A 19 0.61 -3.35 -13.74
N PHE A 20 -0.52 -2.74 -13.40
CA PHE A 20 -1.72 -3.44 -12.93
C PHE A 20 -2.78 -3.65 -14.02
N ARG A 21 -2.63 -3.05 -15.20
CA ARG A 21 -3.63 -3.11 -16.27
C ARG A 21 -3.64 -4.48 -16.95
N HIS A 22 -4.81 -4.88 -17.44
CA HIS A 22 -5.02 -6.14 -18.18
C HIS A 22 -4.70 -7.41 -17.39
N ARG A 23 -4.69 -7.34 -16.05
CA ARG A 23 -4.47 -8.49 -15.15
C ARG A 23 -5.74 -8.95 -14.44
N GLN A 24 -6.93 -8.45 -14.83
CA GLN A 24 -8.19 -8.75 -14.15
C GLN A 24 -8.53 -10.25 -14.09
N ASN A 25 -8.07 -11.03 -15.08
CA ASN A 25 -8.30 -12.48 -15.15
C ASN A 25 -7.14 -13.30 -14.55
N ASP A 26 -6.02 -12.66 -14.20
CA ASP A 26 -4.82 -13.33 -13.70
C ASP A 26 -3.94 -12.36 -12.89
N ILE A 27 -4.40 -12.04 -11.68
CA ILE A 27 -3.77 -11.05 -10.80
C ILE A 27 -2.37 -11.49 -10.33
N TYR A 28 -2.12 -12.80 -10.28
CA TYR A 28 -0.83 -13.40 -9.93
C TYR A 28 0.01 -13.82 -11.15
N GLY A 29 -0.48 -13.53 -12.36
CA GLY A 29 0.18 -13.89 -13.59
C GLY A 29 1.49 -13.19 -13.86
N GLY A 30 2.26 -13.77 -14.78
CA GLY A 30 3.56 -13.28 -15.24
C GLY A 30 4.73 -13.87 -14.47
N SER A 31 5.93 -13.42 -14.81
CA SER A 31 7.16 -13.84 -14.14
C SER A 31 7.19 -13.36 -12.69
N ARG A 32 7.95 -14.06 -11.85
CA ARG A 32 8.24 -13.65 -10.47
C ARG A 32 8.70 -12.18 -10.40
N GLN A 33 9.53 -11.75 -11.33
CA GLN A 33 10.03 -10.37 -11.35
C GLN A 33 8.91 -9.35 -11.65
N GLU A 34 7.96 -9.67 -12.53
CA GLU A 34 6.81 -8.80 -12.78
C GLU A 34 5.90 -8.69 -11.56
N ILE A 35 5.63 -9.81 -10.88
CA ILE A 35 4.85 -9.84 -9.64
C ILE A 35 5.53 -8.96 -8.58
N LEU A 36 6.84 -9.16 -8.36
CA LEU A 36 7.59 -8.37 -7.38
C LEU A 36 7.60 -6.88 -7.73
N LYS A 37 7.73 -6.50 -9.01
CA LYS A 37 7.64 -5.10 -9.43
C LYS A 37 6.27 -4.49 -9.08
N ARG A 38 5.18 -5.25 -9.25
CA ARG A 38 3.82 -4.83 -8.85
C ARG A 38 3.74 -4.62 -7.33
N MET A 39 4.22 -5.58 -6.55
CA MET A 39 4.18 -5.49 -5.07
C MET A 39 5.04 -4.36 -4.52
N ILE A 40 6.23 -4.14 -5.09
CA ILE A 40 7.11 -3.02 -4.76
C ILE A 40 6.41 -1.68 -5.02
N LEU A 41 5.82 -1.52 -6.21
CA LEU A 41 5.11 -0.30 -6.55
C LEU A 41 3.92 -0.08 -5.61
N PHE A 42 3.14 -1.13 -5.37
CA PHE A 42 1.98 -1.09 -4.47
C PHE A 42 2.37 -0.61 -3.07
N CYS A 43 3.39 -1.22 -2.46
CA CYS A 43 3.85 -0.84 -1.13
C CYS A 43 4.38 0.60 -1.07
N LYS A 44 5.17 1.01 -2.05
CA LYS A 44 5.71 2.38 -2.11
C LYS A 44 4.59 3.43 -2.18
N VAL A 45 3.62 3.21 -3.07
CA VAL A 45 2.49 4.13 -3.22
C VAL A 45 1.62 4.14 -1.97
N ALA A 46 1.35 2.97 -1.37
CA ALA A 46 0.54 2.88 -0.16
C ALA A 46 1.10 3.72 1.01
N VAL A 47 2.43 3.78 1.17
CA VAL A 47 3.04 4.62 2.22
C VAL A 47 2.86 6.11 1.93
N GLU A 48 2.82 6.53 0.68
CA GLU A 48 2.65 7.92 0.28
C GLU A 48 1.20 8.42 0.37
N VAL A 49 0.20 7.55 0.14
CA VAL A 49 -1.23 7.91 0.10
C VAL A 49 -1.68 8.87 1.21
N PRO A 50 -1.32 8.70 2.50
CA PRO A 50 -1.77 9.57 3.57
C PRO A 50 -1.43 11.05 3.40
N TRP A 51 -0.42 11.42 2.61
CA TRP A 51 -0.06 12.82 2.34
C TRP A 51 -0.56 13.36 1.01
N HIS A 52 -0.95 12.50 0.07
CA HIS A 52 -1.27 12.92 -1.30
C HIS A 52 -2.73 12.74 -1.70
N VAL A 53 -3.49 11.89 -1.01
CA VAL A 53 -4.89 11.63 -1.34
C VAL A 53 -5.80 12.33 -0.33
N PRO A 54 -6.63 13.31 -0.76
CA PRO A 54 -7.54 14.04 0.13
C PRO A 54 -8.79 13.20 0.44
N CYS A 55 -8.63 12.19 1.29
CA CYS A 55 -9.71 11.37 1.83
C CYS A 55 -10.63 12.23 2.71
N GLY A 56 -11.90 12.40 2.32
CA GLY A 56 -12.80 13.35 3.00
C GLY A 56 -12.44 14.83 2.82
N GLY A 57 -11.70 15.18 1.77
CA GLY A 57 -11.36 16.57 1.41
C GLY A 57 -10.04 17.10 1.96
N VAL A 58 -9.38 16.34 2.85
CA VAL A 58 -8.03 16.65 3.36
C VAL A 58 -7.19 15.38 3.43
N CYS A 59 -5.87 15.51 3.32
CA CYS A 59 -4.98 14.37 3.50
C CYS A 59 -4.95 13.95 4.98
N TYR A 60 -5.02 12.64 5.25
CA TYR A 60 -5.03 12.11 6.62
C TYR A 60 -3.73 12.34 7.38
N GLY A 61 -2.61 12.47 6.67
CA GLY A 61 -1.29 12.65 7.26
C GLY A 61 -0.83 11.45 8.10
N ASP A 62 0.15 11.69 8.96
CA ASP A 62 0.84 10.66 9.76
C ASP A 62 0.70 10.88 11.29
N GLY A 63 -0.15 11.81 11.72
CA GLY A 63 -0.31 12.17 13.14
C GLY A 63 -0.90 11.05 14.02
N ASN A 64 -1.76 10.20 13.45
CA ASN A 64 -2.31 9.01 14.12
C ASN A 64 -2.56 7.89 13.10
N LEU A 65 -1.49 7.47 12.42
CA LEU A 65 -1.56 6.53 11.31
C LEU A 65 -1.13 5.11 11.70
N VAL A 66 -1.91 4.12 11.30
CA VAL A 66 -1.55 2.70 11.38
C VAL A 66 -1.77 2.04 10.03
N PHE A 67 -0.74 1.38 9.53
CA PHE A 67 -0.85 0.51 8.36
C PHE A 67 -1.20 -0.92 8.77
N ILE A 68 -2.17 -1.52 8.09
CA ILE A 68 -2.43 -2.96 8.16
C ILE A 68 -2.03 -3.56 6.81
N ALA A 69 -0.86 -4.18 6.79
CA ALA A 69 -0.31 -4.87 5.63
C ALA A 69 -0.89 -6.30 5.59
N ASN A 70 -1.63 -6.64 4.54
CA ASN A 70 -2.25 -7.96 4.37
C ASN A 70 -1.41 -8.83 3.43
N ASP A 71 -0.93 -9.96 3.95
CA ASP A 71 -0.14 -10.99 3.25
C ASP A 71 1.16 -10.51 2.58
N TRP A 72 1.88 -11.48 1.98
CA TRP A 72 3.16 -11.31 1.30
C TRP A 72 3.18 -10.17 0.27
N HIS A 73 2.05 -9.87 -0.38
CA HIS A 73 1.89 -8.77 -1.32
C HIS A 73 2.33 -7.41 -0.75
N THR A 74 2.13 -7.24 0.56
CA THR A 74 2.35 -5.98 1.27
C THR A 74 3.51 -6.03 2.26
N ALA A 75 4.25 -7.14 2.29
CA ALA A 75 5.32 -7.38 3.27
C ALA A 75 6.46 -6.34 3.23
N LEU A 76 6.64 -5.63 2.10
CA LEU A 76 7.64 -4.56 2.00
C LEU A 76 7.20 -3.24 2.64
N LEU A 77 5.91 -3.03 2.90
CA LEU A 77 5.40 -1.81 3.52
C LEU A 77 6.08 -1.50 4.87
N PRO A 78 6.10 -2.42 5.87
CA PRO A 78 6.78 -2.15 7.15
C PRO A 78 8.29 -1.92 6.98
N VAL A 79 8.91 -2.56 5.98
CA VAL A 79 10.34 -2.36 5.68
C VAL A 79 10.59 -0.94 5.15
N TYR A 80 9.76 -0.47 4.21
CA TYR A 80 9.85 0.89 3.70
C TYR A 80 9.64 1.91 4.81
N LEU A 81 8.59 1.74 5.61
CA LEU A 81 8.27 2.61 6.74
C LEU A 81 9.47 2.79 7.68
N LYS A 82 10.18 1.69 8.00
CA LYS A 82 11.37 1.75 8.86
C LYS A 82 12.56 2.39 8.15
N ALA A 83 12.99 1.83 7.02
CA ALA A 83 14.27 2.15 6.38
C ALA A 83 14.29 3.51 5.66
N TYR A 84 13.16 3.98 5.14
CA TYR A 84 13.11 5.16 4.28
C TYR A 84 12.33 6.34 4.86
N TYR A 85 11.42 6.10 5.81
CA TYR A 85 10.64 7.19 6.41
C TYR A 85 11.12 7.47 7.83
N ARG A 86 11.03 6.47 8.72
CA ARG A 86 11.35 6.65 10.15
C ARG A 86 12.81 7.05 10.38
N ASP A 87 13.74 6.40 9.70
CA ASP A 87 15.17 6.71 9.84
C ASP A 87 15.56 8.07 9.22
N HIS A 88 14.63 8.71 8.50
CA HIS A 88 14.77 10.07 7.93
C HIS A 88 13.86 11.10 8.63
N GLY A 89 13.33 10.77 9.81
CA GLY A 89 12.52 11.69 10.61
C GLY A 89 11.06 11.86 10.15
N LEU A 90 10.60 11.06 9.19
CA LEU A 90 9.21 11.05 8.70
C LEU A 90 8.41 9.90 9.34
N MET A 91 7.08 10.04 9.50
CA MET A 91 6.22 8.97 10.02
C MET A 91 6.71 8.35 11.35
N GLN A 92 7.29 9.16 12.23
CA GLN A 92 8.00 8.69 13.43
C GLN A 92 7.07 7.90 14.37
N TYR A 93 5.81 8.31 14.44
CA TYR A 93 4.80 7.70 15.30
C TYR A 93 3.90 6.70 14.57
N THR A 94 3.96 6.63 13.24
CA THR A 94 3.21 5.66 12.45
C THR A 94 3.58 4.23 12.84
N ARG A 95 2.56 3.38 12.96
CA ARG A 95 2.70 1.95 13.25
C ARG A 95 2.30 1.11 12.05
N SER A 96 2.72 -0.14 12.05
CA SER A 96 2.38 -1.10 11.00
C SER A 96 2.19 -2.49 11.59
N ILE A 97 1.19 -3.22 11.11
CA ILE A 97 0.91 -4.61 11.46
C ILE A 97 0.92 -5.42 10.16
N LEU A 98 1.65 -6.54 10.13
CA LEU A 98 1.57 -7.52 9.04
C LEU A 98 0.62 -8.64 9.44
N VAL A 99 -0.44 -8.84 8.66
CA VAL A 99 -1.46 -9.88 8.88
C VAL A 99 -1.24 -10.99 7.86
N ILE A 100 -1.01 -12.20 8.36
CA ILE A 100 -0.85 -13.42 7.55
C ILE A 100 -2.21 -14.10 7.50
N HIS A 101 -2.82 -14.18 6.32
CA HIS A 101 -4.13 -14.84 6.14
C HIS A 101 -3.97 -16.31 5.80
N ASN A 102 -2.87 -16.68 5.14
CA ASN A 102 -2.62 -18.07 4.75
C ASN A 102 -1.11 -18.39 4.72
N ILE A 103 -0.66 -19.22 5.68
CA ILE A 103 0.75 -19.60 5.79
C ILE A 103 1.24 -20.47 4.63
N ALA A 104 0.35 -21.22 3.96
CA ALA A 104 0.73 -22.11 2.87
C ALA A 104 1.02 -21.37 1.56
N HIS A 105 0.65 -20.10 1.46
CA HIS A 105 0.79 -19.27 0.25
C HIS A 105 1.56 -17.97 0.51
N GLN A 106 2.53 -17.99 1.43
CA GLN A 106 3.47 -16.88 1.64
C GLN A 106 4.63 -16.88 0.65
#